data_AF-W2RTJ2-F1
#
_entry.id   AF-W2RTJ2-F1
#
_cell.length_a   1.000
_cell.length_b   1.000
_cell.length_c   1.000
_cell.angle_alpha   90.00
_cell.angle_beta   90.00
_cell.angle_gamma   90.00
#
_symmetry.space_group_name_H-M   'P 1'
#
loop_
_entity.id
_entity.type
_entity.pdbx_description
1 polymer ?
#
loop_
_entity_poly.entity_id
_entity_poly.type
_entity_poly.pdbx_seq_one_letter_code
_entity_poly.pdbx_strand_id
1 'polypeptide(L)'
;MTLIALFLIPVLPSIPSPAPALLTHLTLHLPSRPLTTAPSPFTLTHHLFASTSSLLPSLASTRQYTSLLTLSHTPQHTYVGTTSNNENVQQLVISTSSAEGFLHLLHTKLQPLWSPRQTLLVTDGTALAVNVSIGTLYVRVGDLKLAQRQGQNPGAGNALRGVLLQITWPEVEGMAGEKASAEHEGAVRGLVEAMLAGAGWSGKMDEVRGVAGYGEAEELQESGDGEKGRESQKRQGAGGRMATAALYMEMLRSKA
;
A
#
# COMPACT_ATOMS: atom_id res chain seq x y z
N MET A 1 -3.07 -18.22 2.77
CA MET A 1 -2.74 -16.82 2.42
C MET A 1 -2.35 -16.11 3.68
N THR A 2 -1.44 -15.15 3.61
CA THR A 2 -0.89 -14.49 4.80
C THR A 2 -1.70 -13.25 5.13
N LEU A 3 -1.64 -12.84 6.40
CA LEU A 3 -2.28 -11.59 6.82
C LEU A 3 -1.42 -10.40 6.39
N ILE A 4 -2.02 -9.46 5.67
CA ILE A 4 -1.41 -8.19 5.28
C ILE A 4 -2.22 -7.06 5.89
N ALA A 5 -1.54 -6.18 6.61
CA ALA A 5 -2.14 -4.98 7.18
C ALA A 5 -1.37 -3.75 6.72
N LEU A 6 -2.11 -2.71 6.33
CA LEU A 6 -1.59 -1.42 5.94
C LEU A 6 -2.06 -0.38 6.94
N PHE A 7 -1.15 0.48 7.38
CA PHE A 7 -1.44 1.59 8.27
C PHE A 7 -0.92 2.88 7.66
N LEU A 8 -1.75 3.92 7.67
CA LEU A 8 -1.39 5.27 7.30
C LEU A 8 -1.38 6.13 8.55
N ILE A 9 -0.18 6.52 8.97
CA ILE A 9 0.04 7.41 10.11
C ILE A 9 0.12 8.84 9.55
N PRO A 10 -0.87 9.71 9.81
CA PRO A 10 -0.81 11.08 9.34
C PRO A 10 0.32 11.85 10.02
N VAL A 11 1.02 12.69 9.26
CA VAL A 11 2.09 13.54 9.79
C VAL A 11 1.77 14.98 9.44
N LEU A 12 1.67 15.83 10.45
CA LEU A 12 1.49 17.27 10.25
C LEU A 12 2.72 17.86 9.53
N PRO A 13 2.56 18.88 8.67
CA PRO A 13 3.69 19.45 7.93
C PRO A 13 4.85 19.94 8.80
N SER A 14 4.55 20.42 10.01
CA SER A 14 5.53 20.92 10.98
C SER A 14 6.21 19.85 11.82
N ILE A 15 5.72 18.60 11.81
CA ILE A 15 6.23 17.51 12.64
C ILE A 15 7.17 16.65 11.80
N PRO A 16 8.36 16.25 12.31
CA PRO A 16 9.23 15.31 11.61
C PRO A 16 8.52 13.95 11.41
N SER A 17 8.94 13.21 10.39
CA SER A 17 8.36 11.87 10.17
C SER A 17 8.70 10.96 11.35
N PRO A 18 7.75 10.14 11.86
CA PRO A 18 8.04 9.12 12.86
C PRO A 18 8.78 7.90 12.27
N ALA A 19 8.92 7.78 10.95
CA ALA A 19 9.54 6.61 10.31
C ALA A 19 10.98 6.30 10.81
N PRO A 20 11.90 7.28 10.97
CA PRO A 20 13.25 6.99 11.47
C PRO A 20 13.25 6.50 12.92
N ALA A 21 12.39 7.07 13.78
CA ALA A 21 12.25 6.65 15.18
C ALA A 21 11.67 5.23 15.27
N LEU A 22 10.66 4.94 14.44
CA LEU A 22 10.06 3.61 14.32
C LEU A 22 11.09 2.58 13.86
N LEU A 23 11.85 2.86 12.80
CA LEU A 23 12.87 1.96 12.29
C LEU A 23 13.97 1.73 13.34
N THR A 24 14.41 2.78 14.03
CA THR A 24 15.39 2.67 15.11
C THR A 24 14.87 1.80 16.26
N HIS A 25 13.60 1.97 16.63
CA HIS A 25 12.98 1.14 17.67
C HIS A 25 12.92 -0.34 17.22
N LEU A 26 12.50 -0.61 15.98
CA LEU A 26 12.44 -1.96 15.42
C LEU A 26 13.81 -2.64 15.32
N THR A 27 14.89 -1.89 15.05
CA THR A 27 16.25 -2.46 14.95
C THR A 27 16.94 -2.63 16.29
N LEU A 28 16.65 -1.79 17.28
CA LEU A 28 17.29 -1.86 18.60
C LEU A 28 16.58 -2.80 19.56
N HIS A 29 15.25 -2.87 19.52
CA HIS A 29 14.46 -3.61 20.52
C HIS A 29 13.93 -4.94 20.02
N LEU A 30 13.88 -5.14 18.70
CA LEU A 30 13.45 -6.39 18.11
C LEU A 30 14.58 -6.97 17.25
N PRO A 31 14.82 -8.29 17.31
CA PRO A 31 15.79 -8.94 16.44
C PRO A 31 15.28 -8.83 15.00
N SER A 32 15.78 -7.83 14.27
CA SER A 32 15.37 -7.54 12.90
C SER A 32 16.55 -7.51 11.95
N ARG A 33 16.28 -7.85 10.69
CA ARG A 33 17.24 -7.83 9.59
C ARG A 33 16.62 -7.15 8.37
N PRO A 34 17.39 -6.42 7.56
CA PRO A 34 16.90 -5.91 6.28
C PRO A 34 16.41 -7.06 5.38
N LEU A 35 15.29 -6.85 4.69
CA LEU A 35 14.85 -7.74 3.62
C LEU A 35 15.81 -7.57 2.42
N THR A 36 16.62 -8.60 2.17
CA THR A 36 17.62 -8.61 1.08
C THR A 36 17.05 -9.12 -0.25
N THR A 37 15.85 -9.69 -0.24
CA THR A 37 15.15 -10.14 -1.45
C THR A 37 14.56 -8.91 -2.16
N ALA A 38 15.05 -8.67 -3.38
CA ALA A 38 14.84 -7.44 -4.15
C ALA A 38 13.36 -7.09 -4.44
N PRO A 39 13.08 -5.81 -4.77
CA PRO A 39 13.96 -4.65 -4.69
C PRO A 39 13.74 -3.88 -3.38
N SER A 40 14.81 -3.84 -2.57
CA SER A 40 15.05 -2.78 -1.60
C SER A 40 15.68 -1.60 -2.37
N PRO A 41 15.20 -0.36 -2.22
CA PRO A 41 14.27 0.13 -1.20
C PRO A 41 12.79 -0.15 -1.47
N PHE A 42 11.95 -0.09 -0.42
CA PHE A 42 10.50 -0.13 -0.56
C PHE A 42 10.02 1.14 -1.28
N THR A 43 9.48 0.99 -2.48
CA THR A 43 8.92 2.09 -3.26
C THR A 43 7.46 1.82 -3.61
N LEU A 44 6.71 2.90 -3.73
CA LEU A 44 5.30 2.88 -4.10
C LEU A 44 5.01 4.09 -4.97
N THR A 45 4.31 3.87 -6.06
CA THR A 45 3.73 4.93 -6.88
C THR A 45 2.25 4.67 -7.05
N HIS A 46 1.42 5.63 -6.64
CA HIS A 46 -0.02 5.55 -6.79
C HIS A 46 -0.54 6.79 -7.51
N HIS A 47 -1.24 6.60 -8.63
CA HIS A 47 -1.93 7.65 -9.36
C HIS A 47 -3.43 7.46 -9.21
N LEU A 48 -4.13 8.54 -8.90
CA LEU A 48 -5.57 8.56 -8.75
C LEU A 48 -6.21 9.51 -9.76
N PHE A 49 -7.17 8.99 -10.50
CA PHE A 49 -8.00 9.72 -11.46
C PHE A 49 -9.46 9.62 -11.04
N ALA A 50 -10.22 10.71 -11.19
CA ALA A 50 -11.66 10.71 -10.99
C ALA A 50 -12.37 10.85 -12.34
N SER A 51 -13.51 10.17 -12.50
CA SER A 51 -14.33 10.33 -13.69
C SER A 51 -14.84 11.76 -13.80
N THR A 52 -14.74 12.37 -14.98
CA THR A 52 -15.24 13.74 -15.22
C THR A 52 -16.76 13.81 -15.14
N SER A 53 -17.46 12.71 -15.47
CA SER A 53 -18.91 12.59 -15.31
C SER A 53 -19.36 12.76 -13.85
N SER A 54 -18.51 12.36 -12.90
CA SER A 54 -18.75 12.50 -11.46
C SER A 54 -18.63 13.93 -10.91
N LEU A 55 -18.25 14.87 -11.77
CA LEU A 55 -18.12 16.29 -11.43
C LEU A 55 -19.36 17.10 -11.82
N LEU A 56 -20.36 16.46 -12.42
CA LEU A 56 -21.58 17.14 -12.84
C LEU A 56 -22.55 17.29 -11.65
N PRO A 57 -23.01 18.52 -11.32
CA PRO A 57 -23.72 18.82 -10.08
C PRO A 57 -25.19 18.36 -9.98
N SER A 58 -25.75 17.61 -10.94
CA SER A 58 -27.19 17.28 -10.97
C SER A 58 -27.56 15.80 -11.05
N LEU A 59 -26.59 14.91 -11.29
CA LEU A 59 -26.81 13.47 -11.22
C LEU A 59 -26.39 13.02 -9.83
N ALA A 60 -27.12 12.08 -9.22
CA ALA A 60 -26.66 11.29 -8.07
C ALA A 60 -25.46 10.42 -8.51
N SER A 61 -24.39 11.07 -8.97
CA SER A 61 -23.32 10.47 -9.70
C SER A 61 -22.49 9.68 -8.72
N THR A 62 -22.52 8.35 -8.85
CA THR A 62 -21.57 7.47 -8.20
C THR A 62 -20.17 7.96 -8.57
N ARG A 63 -19.41 8.46 -7.59
CA ARG A 63 -18.05 8.92 -7.86
C ARG A 63 -17.22 7.73 -8.28
N GLN A 64 -16.76 7.76 -9.52
CA GLN A 64 -15.91 6.72 -10.07
C GLN A 64 -14.46 7.16 -10.03
N TYR A 65 -13.60 6.30 -9.49
CA TYR A 65 -12.17 6.54 -9.38
C TYR A 65 -11.41 5.40 -10.05
N THR A 66 -10.38 5.75 -10.80
CA THR A 66 -9.40 4.81 -11.35
C THR A 66 -8.05 5.05 -10.68
N SER A 67 -7.50 4.01 -10.08
CA SER A 67 -6.20 3.99 -9.41
C SER A 67 -5.20 3.20 -10.22
N LEU A 68 -3.98 3.71 -10.35
CA LEU A 68 -2.83 2.96 -10.82
C LEU A 68 -1.84 2.82 -9.68
N LEU A 69 -1.41 1.60 -9.40
CA LEU A 69 -0.51 1.29 -8.29
C LEU A 69 0.67 0.46 -8.78
N THR A 70 1.87 0.93 -8.52
CA THR A 70 3.12 0.19 -8.72
C THR A 70 3.82 0.06 -7.37
N LEU A 71 4.27 -1.15 -7.05
CA LEU A 71 4.93 -1.49 -5.79
C LEU A 71 6.32 -2.06 -6.09
N SER A 72 7.33 -1.71 -5.29
CA SER A 72 8.68 -2.23 -5.49
C SER A 72 8.73 -3.75 -5.43
N HIS A 73 8.05 -4.34 -4.44
CA HIS A 73 7.98 -5.80 -4.24
C HIS A 73 7.07 -6.51 -5.25
N THR A 74 6.58 -5.85 -6.30
CA THR A 74 6.02 -6.53 -7.47
C THR A 74 6.44 -5.79 -8.73
N PRO A 75 7.74 -5.73 -9.05
CA PRO A 75 8.29 -4.73 -9.97
C PRO A 75 7.82 -4.91 -11.42
N GLN A 76 7.37 -6.11 -11.78
CA GLN A 76 6.85 -6.43 -13.12
C GLN A 76 5.36 -6.10 -13.29
N HIS A 77 4.67 -5.77 -12.20
CA HIS A 77 3.23 -5.58 -12.20
C HIS A 77 2.85 -4.15 -11.80
N THR A 78 1.96 -3.57 -12.58
CA THR A 78 1.22 -2.37 -12.20
C THR A 78 -0.26 -2.72 -12.16
N TYR A 79 -0.90 -2.41 -11.04
CA TYR A 79 -2.30 -2.71 -10.80
C TYR A 79 -3.14 -1.51 -11.19
N VAL A 80 -4.18 -1.75 -11.97
CA VAL A 80 -5.18 -0.75 -12.35
C VAL A 80 -6.49 -1.16 -11.69
N GLY A 81 -7.04 -0.32 -10.84
CA GLY A 81 -8.29 -0.56 -10.14
C GLY A 81 -9.30 0.54 -10.39
N THR A 82 -10.48 0.19 -10.88
CA THR A 82 -11.61 1.11 -11.00
C THR A 82 -12.63 0.80 -9.92
N THR A 83 -13.11 1.85 -9.27
CA THR A 83 -14.12 1.75 -8.20
C THR A 83 -15.25 2.70 -8.49
N SER A 84 -16.48 2.26 -8.23
CA SER A 84 -17.66 3.10 -8.11
C SER A 84 -18.13 3.08 -6.65
N ASN A 85 -18.98 4.03 -6.24
CA ASN A 85 -19.56 4.01 -4.90
C ASN A 85 -20.37 2.71 -4.71
N ASN A 86 -20.05 1.96 -3.64
CA ASN A 86 -20.71 0.71 -3.22
C ASN A 86 -20.42 -0.55 -4.05
N GLU A 87 -19.44 -0.53 -4.97
CA GLU A 87 -19.04 -1.73 -5.71
C GLU A 87 -17.63 -2.19 -5.36
N ASN A 88 -17.39 -3.49 -5.55
CA ASN A 88 -16.07 -4.09 -5.45
C ASN A 88 -15.11 -3.44 -6.47
N VAL A 89 -13.84 -3.32 -6.09
CA VAL A 89 -12.81 -2.80 -7.00
C VAL A 89 -12.69 -3.74 -8.19
N GLN A 90 -12.99 -3.24 -9.39
CA GLN A 90 -12.67 -3.95 -10.63
C GLN A 90 -11.19 -3.74 -10.90
N GLN A 91 -10.41 -4.83 -10.95
CA GLN A 91 -8.97 -4.76 -11.02
C GLN A 91 -8.42 -5.51 -12.21
N LEU A 92 -7.37 -4.97 -12.80
CA LEU A 92 -6.56 -5.63 -13.81
C LEU A 92 -5.07 -5.40 -13.54
N VAL A 93 -4.23 -6.30 -14.02
CA VAL A 93 -2.77 -6.18 -13.96
C VAL A 93 -2.25 -5.87 -15.34
N ILE A 94 -1.43 -4.83 -15.46
CA ILE A 94 -0.62 -4.56 -16.65
C ILE A 94 0.86 -4.77 -16.32
N SER A 95 1.67 -4.98 -17.36
CA SER A 95 3.13 -4.93 -17.21
C SER A 95 3.57 -3.54 -16.79
N THR A 96 4.50 -3.44 -15.85
CA THR A 96 5.12 -2.16 -15.45
C THR A 96 5.75 -1.44 -16.64
N SER A 97 6.31 -2.18 -17.62
CA SER A 97 6.84 -1.58 -18.85
C SER A 97 5.79 -0.88 -19.72
N SER A 98 4.50 -1.21 -19.55
CA SER A 98 3.38 -0.58 -20.25
C SER A 98 2.70 0.51 -19.42
N ALA A 99 3.05 0.65 -18.13
CA ALA A 99 2.38 1.57 -17.22
C ALA A 99 2.54 3.04 -17.62
N GLU A 100 3.73 3.44 -18.07
CA GLU A 100 3.99 4.81 -18.52
C GLU A 100 3.17 5.16 -19.78
N GLY A 101 3.11 4.24 -20.76
CA GLY A 101 2.28 4.41 -21.95
C GLY A 101 0.79 4.51 -21.61
N PHE A 102 0.31 3.71 -20.65
CA PHE A 102 -1.07 3.78 -20.17
C PHE A 102 -1.37 5.12 -19.45
N LEU A 103 -0.46 5.58 -18.60
CA LEU A 103 -0.56 6.90 -17.95
C LEU A 103 -0.56 8.03 -18.99
N HIS A 104 0.31 7.97 -19.99
CA HIS A 104 0.33 8.93 -21.09
C HIS A 104 -1.00 8.97 -21.83
N LEU A 105 -1.60 7.80 -22.10
CA LEU A 105 -2.92 7.68 -22.72
C LEU A 105 -4.03 8.30 -21.84
N LEU A 106 -3.99 8.07 -20.52
CA LEU A 106 -4.91 8.70 -19.56
C LEU A 106 -4.79 10.23 -19.57
N HIS A 107 -3.56 10.74 -19.60
CA HIS A 107 -3.30 12.18 -19.55
C HIS A 107 -3.59 12.92 -20.86
N THR A 108 -3.55 12.23 -22.00
CA THR A 108 -3.67 12.88 -23.31
C THR A 108 -4.97 12.55 -24.02
N LYS A 109 -5.32 11.27 -24.16
CA LYS A 109 -6.44 10.81 -24.98
C LYS A 109 -7.72 10.61 -24.16
N LEU A 110 -7.59 10.18 -22.91
CA LEU A 110 -8.74 9.95 -22.02
C LEU A 110 -8.97 11.06 -21.00
N GLN A 111 -8.25 12.19 -21.11
CA GLN A 111 -8.41 13.35 -20.24
C GLN A 111 -9.87 13.88 -20.18
N PRO A 112 -10.69 13.82 -21.25
CA PRO A 112 -12.11 14.16 -21.16
C PRO A 112 -12.94 13.24 -20.28
N LEU A 113 -12.51 12.00 -20.04
CA LEU A 113 -13.20 10.99 -19.22
C LEU A 113 -12.63 10.90 -17.81
N TRP A 114 -11.32 11.12 -17.67
CA TRP A 114 -10.57 10.93 -16.43
C TRP A 114 -9.75 12.17 -16.10
N SER A 115 -10.04 12.77 -14.95
CA SER A 115 -9.32 13.92 -14.43
C SER A 115 -8.28 13.48 -13.38
N PRO A 116 -6.99 13.84 -13.53
CA PRO A 116 -5.96 13.52 -12.54
C PRO A 116 -6.23 14.22 -11.20
N ARG A 117 -6.27 13.45 -10.11
CA ARG A 117 -6.51 13.97 -8.75
C ARG A 117 -5.25 14.00 -7.92
N GLN A 118 -4.61 12.86 -7.78
CA GLN A 118 -3.53 12.70 -6.81
C GLN A 118 -2.46 11.79 -7.36
N THR A 119 -1.21 12.09 -7.04
CA THR A 119 -0.10 11.15 -7.21
C THR A 119 0.61 11.04 -5.88
N LEU A 120 0.69 9.83 -5.34
CA LEU A 120 1.32 9.50 -4.07
C LEU A 120 2.56 8.65 -4.31
N LEU A 121 3.63 8.94 -3.57
CA LEU A 121 4.93 8.34 -3.75
C LEU A 121 5.56 7.93 -2.42
N VAL A 122 6.26 6.81 -2.43
CA VAL A 122 7.30 6.40 -1.47
C VAL A 122 8.54 6.08 -2.30
N THR A 123 9.65 6.79 -2.08
CA THR A 123 10.87 6.65 -2.91
C THR A 123 12.00 5.87 -2.23
N ASP A 124 12.04 5.85 -0.89
CA ASP A 124 13.17 5.33 -0.11
C ASP A 124 12.68 4.64 1.17
N GLY A 125 11.64 3.81 1.05
CA GLY A 125 11.14 3.03 2.18
C GLY A 125 12.11 1.93 2.60
N THR A 126 11.99 1.51 3.85
CA THR A 126 12.76 0.41 4.43
C THR A 126 11.90 -0.83 4.58
N ALA A 127 12.47 -2.00 4.31
CA ALA A 127 11.83 -3.29 4.49
C ALA A 127 12.67 -4.14 5.46
N LEU A 128 12.05 -4.63 6.54
CA LEU A 128 12.67 -5.43 7.59
C LEU A 128 11.92 -6.75 7.78
N ALA A 129 12.66 -7.82 8.03
CA ALA A 129 12.13 -9.01 8.70
C ALA A 129 12.38 -8.85 10.20
N VAL A 130 11.33 -8.94 11.01
CA VAL A 130 11.34 -8.69 12.45
C VAL A 130 10.89 -9.96 13.16
N ASN A 131 11.76 -10.55 13.95
CA ASN A 131 11.43 -11.75 14.72
C ASN A 131 10.76 -11.32 16.03
N VAL A 132 9.54 -11.82 16.25
CA VAL A 132 8.76 -11.64 17.48
C VAL A 132 8.45 -13.00 18.09
N SER A 133 7.95 -13.05 19.32
CA SER A 133 7.63 -14.30 20.02
C SER A 133 6.65 -15.21 19.27
N ILE A 134 5.81 -14.61 18.42
CA ILE A 134 4.73 -15.26 17.68
C ILE A 134 5.10 -15.60 16.23
N GLY A 135 6.34 -15.35 15.79
CA GLY A 135 6.79 -15.63 14.43
C GLY A 135 7.66 -14.53 13.81
N THR A 136 7.88 -14.62 12.50
CA THR A 136 8.63 -13.61 11.74
C THR A 136 7.67 -12.69 11.00
N LEU A 137 7.69 -11.41 11.33
CA LEU A 137 6.90 -10.39 10.65
C LEU A 137 7.73 -9.68 9.58
N TYR A 138 7.13 -9.39 8.44
CA TYR A 138 7.75 -8.51 7.44
C TYR A 138 7.13 -7.13 7.53
N VAL A 139 7.96 -6.15 7.86
CA VAL A 139 7.57 -4.76 8.07
C VAL A 139 8.15 -3.90 6.97
N ARG A 140 7.32 -3.16 6.25
CA ARG A 140 7.76 -2.12 5.30
C ARG A 140 7.30 -0.76 5.79
N VAL A 141 8.22 0.19 5.87
CA VAL A 141 7.97 1.55 6.37
C VAL A 141 8.44 2.54 5.32
N GLY A 142 7.62 3.54 4.99
CA GLY A 142 8.03 4.58 4.06
C GLY A 142 7.26 5.89 4.23
N ASP A 143 7.93 7.00 3.98
CA ASP A 143 7.30 8.31 3.95
C ASP A 143 6.43 8.45 2.69
N LEU A 144 5.12 8.60 2.89
CA LEU A 144 4.15 8.87 1.84
C LEU A 144 4.10 10.37 1.56
N LYS A 145 4.37 10.74 0.31
CA LYS A 145 4.41 12.14 -0.15
C LYS A 145 3.50 12.32 -1.35
N LEU A 146 2.90 13.51 -1.45
CA LEU A 146 2.24 13.95 -2.67
C LEU A 146 3.30 14.36 -3.71
N ALA A 147 3.24 13.82 -4.92
CA ALA A 147 4.09 14.27 -6.00
C ALA A 147 3.74 15.72 -6.35
N GLN A 148 4.73 16.61 -6.32
CA GLN A 148 4.51 18.01 -6.67
C GLN A 148 4.12 18.12 -8.15
N ARG A 149 3.01 18.81 -8.43
CA ARG A 149 2.68 19.24 -9.79
C ARG A 149 3.58 20.41 -10.15
N GLN A 150 4.24 20.37 -11.32
CA GLN A 150 4.96 21.53 -11.85
C GLN A 150 4.04 22.76 -11.84
N GLY A 151 4.46 23.83 -11.16
CA GLY A 151 3.73 25.11 -11.08
C GLY A 151 2.94 25.36 -9.78
N GLN A 152 2.86 24.43 -8.83
CA GLN A 152 2.33 24.71 -7.49
C GLN A 152 3.43 25.23 -6.56
N ASN A 153 3.18 26.38 -5.91
CA ASN A 153 4.10 26.95 -4.93
C ASN A 153 4.38 25.94 -3.80
N PRO A 154 5.66 25.69 -3.44
CA PRO A 154 6.05 24.70 -2.43
C PRO A 154 5.57 25.01 -1.00
N GLY A 155 4.86 26.14 -0.78
CA GLY A 155 4.33 26.56 0.52
C GLY A 155 2.81 26.74 0.59
N ALA A 156 2.06 26.49 -0.48
CA ALA A 156 0.61 26.79 -0.53
C ALA A 156 -0.21 25.58 -0.96
N GLY A 157 -0.47 24.68 -0.01
CA GLY A 157 -1.41 23.58 -0.19
C GLY A 157 -1.03 22.41 0.69
N ASN A 158 -1.99 21.95 1.51
CA ASN A 158 -1.91 20.77 2.37
C ASN A 158 -1.21 19.59 1.68
N ALA A 159 0.12 19.53 1.78
CA ALA A 159 0.88 18.39 1.29
C ALA A 159 0.56 17.25 2.24
N LEU A 160 -0.35 16.37 1.82
CA LEU A 160 -0.61 15.13 2.54
C LEU A 160 0.75 14.45 2.77
N ARG A 161 1.17 14.42 4.04
CA ARG A 161 2.36 13.73 4.50
C ARG A 161 1.90 12.66 5.48
N GLY A 162 2.46 11.47 5.33
CA GLY A 162 2.20 10.38 6.26
C GLY A 162 3.33 9.37 6.24
N VAL A 163 3.28 8.44 7.16
CA VAL A 163 4.09 7.21 7.11
C VAL A 163 3.16 6.07 6.74
N LEU A 164 3.53 5.36 5.68
CA LEU A 164 2.90 4.12 5.28
C LEU A 164 3.66 2.98 5.93
N LEU A 165 2.92 2.15 6.68
CA LEU A 165 3.43 0.98 7.36
C LEU A 165 2.68 -0.25 6.83
N GLN A 166 3.38 -1.18 6.21
CA GLN A 166 2.87 -2.51 5.86
C GLN A 166 3.41 -3.53 6.85
N ILE A 167 2.53 -4.34 7.41
CA ILE A 167 2.87 -5.55 8.16
C ILE A 167 2.36 -6.74 7.36
N THR A 168 3.24 -7.71 7.12
CA THR A 168 2.88 -9.02 6.56
C THR A 168 3.21 -10.07 7.61
N TRP A 169 2.21 -10.86 7.98
CA TRP A 169 2.30 -11.90 9.00
C TRP A 169 2.01 -13.26 8.36
N PRO A 170 3.07 -14.03 8.02
CA PRO A 170 2.95 -15.30 7.31
C PRO A 170 2.22 -16.40 8.08
N GLU A 171 2.38 -16.43 9.39
CA GLU A 171 1.88 -17.50 10.26
C GLU A 171 0.36 -17.45 10.46
N VAL A 172 -0.29 -16.35 10.04
CA VAL A 172 -1.75 -16.20 10.11
C VAL A 172 -2.35 -16.52 8.74
N GLU A 173 -3.10 -17.60 8.68
CA GLU A 173 -3.74 -18.06 7.45
C GLU A 173 -5.18 -17.56 7.28
N GLY A 174 -5.52 -17.20 6.05
CA GLY A 174 -6.90 -16.96 5.62
C GLY A 174 -7.11 -17.16 4.12
N MET A 175 -8.27 -16.74 3.63
CA MET A 175 -8.66 -16.85 2.22
C MET A 175 -8.35 -15.55 1.47
N ALA A 176 -7.75 -15.66 0.28
CA ALA A 176 -7.32 -14.49 -0.50
C ALA A 176 -8.47 -13.52 -0.78
N GLY A 177 -8.24 -12.23 -0.51
CA GLY A 177 -9.22 -11.17 -0.77
C GLY A 177 -10.30 -11.04 0.29
N GLU A 178 -10.33 -11.92 1.30
CA GLU A 178 -11.17 -11.72 2.48
C GLU A 178 -10.56 -10.67 3.41
N LYS A 179 -11.45 -9.93 4.08
CA LYS A 179 -11.08 -9.04 5.17
C LYS A 179 -10.53 -9.87 6.33
N ALA A 180 -9.58 -9.30 7.06
CA ALA A 180 -9.08 -9.94 8.28
C ALA A 180 -10.23 -10.15 9.28
N SER A 181 -10.14 -11.21 10.09
CA SER A 181 -11.05 -11.36 11.22
C SER A 181 -10.84 -10.21 12.21
N ALA A 182 -11.88 -9.86 12.98
CA ALA A 182 -11.76 -8.79 13.99
C ALA A 182 -10.65 -9.07 15.03
N GLU A 183 -10.40 -10.35 15.32
CA GLU A 183 -9.32 -10.79 16.20
C GLU A 183 -7.94 -10.50 15.58
N HIS A 184 -7.72 -10.89 14.33
CA HIS A 184 -6.45 -10.65 13.63
C HIS A 184 -6.20 -9.16 13.39
N GLU A 185 -7.24 -8.40 13.04
CA GLU A 185 -7.16 -6.95 12.90
C GLU A 185 -6.81 -6.28 14.24
N GLY A 186 -7.46 -6.69 15.33
CA GLY A 186 -7.17 -6.21 16.68
C GLY A 186 -5.74 -6.52 17.13
N ALA A 187 -5.26 -7.74 16.87
CA ALA A 187 -3.90 -8.16 17.20
C ALA A 187 -2.84 -7.31 16.47
N VAL A 188 -2.99 -7.13 15.15
CA VAL A 188 -2.04 -6.33 14.37
C VAL A 188 -2.15 -4.84 14.72
N ARG A 189 -3.35 -4.34 15.02
CA ARG A 189 -3.52 -2.95 15.47
C ARG A 189 -2.83 -2.70 16.81
N GLY A 190 -2.99 -3.61 17.78
CA GLY A 190 -2.30 -3.52 19.07
C GLY A 190 -0.77 -3.61 18.94
N LEU A 191 -0.28 -4.44 18.01
CA LEU A 191 1.13 -4.50 17.68
C LEU A 191 1.65 -3.15 17.15
N VAL A 192 0.95 -2.54 16.20
CA VAL A 192 1.33 -1.22 15.64
C VAL A 192 1.30 -0.15 16.72
N GLU A 193 0.29 -0.15 17.58
CA GLU A 193 0.20 0.77 18.71
C GLU A 193 1.41 0.64 19.64
N ALA A 194 1.79 -0.58 20.02
CA ALA A 194 2.98 -0.84 20.83
C ALA A 194 4.28 -0.39 20.13
N MET A 195 4.41 -0.62 18.82
CA MET A 195 5.56 -0.18 18.03
C MET A 195 5.66 1.36 17.98
N LEU A 196 4.53 2.05 17.79
CA LEU A 196 4.47 3.51 17.75
C LEU A 196 4.74 4.13 19.11
N ALA A 197 4.17 3.56 20.18
CA ALA A 197 4.43 3.99 21.55
C ALA A 197 5.93 3.83 21.90
N GLY A 198 6.54 2.69 21.55
CA GLY A 198 7.96 2.44 21.73
C GLY A 198 8.85 3.38 20.91
N ALA A 199 8.38 3.83 19.75
CA ALA A 199 9.04 4.85 18.93
C ALA A 199 8.84 6.29 19.44
N GLY A 200 8.12 6.48 20.56
CA GLY A 200 7.83 7.79 21.14
C GLY A 200 6.83 8.62 20.33
N TRP A 201 6.03 7.99 19.48
CA TRP A 201 4.98 8.68 18.74
C TRP A 201 3.84 9.06 19.68
N SER A 202 3.53 10.36 19.76
CA SER A 202 2.54 10.93 20.69
C SER A 202 1.17 11.23 20.05
N GLY A 203 0.96 10.80 18.79
CA GLY A 203 -0.33 10.96 18.13
C GLY A 203 -1.39 10.02 18.69
N LYS A 204 -2.65 10.28 18.34
CA LYS A 204 -3.77 9.43 18.74
C LYS A 204 -3.93 8.27 17.77
N MET A 205 -4.02 7.04 18.28
CA MET A 205 -4.22 5.84 17.45
C MET A 205 -5.52 5.89 16.62
N ASP A 206 -6.51 6.69 17.03
CA ASP A 206 -7.74 6.96 16.27
C ASP A 206 -7.50 7.70 14.96
N GLU A 207 -6.39 8.44 14.86
CA GLU A 207 -5.97 9.13 13.63
C GLU A 207 -5.23 8.20 12.67
N VAL A 208 -4.74 7.05 13.17
CA VAL A 208 -4.08 6.03 12.34
C VAL A 208 -5.14 5.21 11.63
N ARG A 209 -5.17 5.34 10.31
CA ARG A 209 -6.03 4.52 9.48
C ARG A 209 -5.36 3.17 9.25
N GLY A 210 -6.08 2.09 9.54
CA GLY A 210 -5.64 0.72 9.27
C GLY A 210 -6.62 0.02 8.32
N VAL A 211 -6.11 -0.85 7.45
CA VAL A 211 -6.89 -1.88 6.76
C VAL A 211 -6.11 -3.18 6.79
N ALA A 212 -6.79 -4.31 6.96
CA ALA A 212 -6.17 -5.63 6.97
C ALA A 212 -6.98 -6.64 6.17
N GLY A 213 -6.29 -7.55 5.51
CA GLY A 213 -6.90 -8.63 4.72
C GLY A 213 -5.89 -9.71 4.41
N TYR A 214 -6.36 -10.82 3.86
CA TYR A 214 -5.47 -11.91 3.49
C TYR A 214 -5.05 -11.79 2.03
N GLY A 215 -3.75 -11.86 1.80
CA GLY A 215 -3.14 -11.80 0.47
C GLY A 215 -2.04 -12.83 0.33
N GLU A 216 -1.44 -12.87 -0.85
CA GLU A 216 -0.24 -13.66 -1.04
C GLU A 216 0.93 -12.86 -0.47
N ALA A 217 1.62 -13.43 0.53
CA ALA A 217 2.99 -13.02 0.80
C ALA A 217 3.80 -13.45 -0.42
N GLU A 218 4.54 -12.51 -1.00
CA GLU A 218 5.47 -12.85 -2.08
C GLU A 218 6.38 -13.99 -1.58
N GLU A 219 6.54 -15.04 -2.40
CA GLU A 219 7.47 -16.14 -2.12
C GLU A 219 8.85 -15.52 -1.88
N LEU A 220 9.21 -15.42 -0.61
CA LEU A 220 10.58 -15.29 -0.19
C LEU A 220 11.23 -16.59 -0.62
N GLN A 221 11.79 -16.61 -1.83
CA GLN A 221 12.60 -17.72 -2.30
C GLN A 221 13.77 -17.88 -1.35
N GLU A 222 13.59 -18.66 -0.29
CA GLU A 222 14.64 -19.52 0.19
C GLU A 222 14.86 -20.53 -0.94
N SER A 223 16.04 -20.42 -1.56
CA SER A 223 16.50 -21.29 -2.64
C SER A 223 16.32 -22.77 -2.27
N GLY A 224 15.22 -23.37 -2.69
CA GLY A 224 14.90 -24.77 -2.53
C GLY A 224 14.44 -25.34 -3.87
N ASP A 225 15.30 -26.14 -4.49
CA ASP A 225 15.03 -26.85 -5.74
C ASP A 225 13.83 -27.81 -5.58
N GLY A 226 12.69 -27.46 -6.17
CA GLY A 226 11.47 -28.28 -6.15
C GLY A 226 10.63 -28.08 -7.41
N GLU A 227 10.94 -28.81 -8.48
CA GLU A 227 10.41 -28.55 -9.83
C GLU A 227 9.05 -29.20 -10.17
N LYS A 228 8.22 -29.57 -9.19
CA LYS A 228 6.94 -30.27 -9.44
C LYS A 228 5.74 -29.61 -8.77
N GLY A 229 5.33 -28.44 -9.27
CA GLY A 229 4.11 -27.75 -8.78
C GLY A 229 3.59 -26.55 -9.61
N ARG A 230 4.22 -26.22 -10.75
CA ARG A 230 4.17 -24.87 -11.35
C ARG A 230 2.81 -24.39 -11.92
N GLU A 231 1.83 -25.24 -12.21
CA GLU A 231 0.59 -24.80 -12.88
C GLU A 231 -0.56 -24.41 -11.94
N SER A 232 -0.75 -25.12 -10.82
CA SER A 232 -1.77 -24.77 -9.81
C SER A 232 -1.38 -23.54 -8.98
N GLN A 233 -0.08 -23.33 -8.79
CA GLN A 233 0.50 -22.17 -8.07
C GLN A 233 0.29 -20.85 -8.84
N LYS A 234 0.31 -20.88 -10.19
CA LYS A 234 0.24 -19.67 -11.02
C LYS A 234 -1.13 -18.98 -11.01
N ARG A 235 -2.23 -19.73 -10.85
CA ARG A 235 -3.59 -19.17 -10.75
C ARG A 235 -3.92 -18.68 -9.34
N GLN A 236 -3.40 -19.34 -8.30
CA GLN A 236 -3.58 -18.91 -6.91
C GLN A 236 -2.79 -17.64 -6.59
N GLY A 237 -1.58 -17.48 -7.15
CA GLY A 237 -0.77 -16.29 -6.89
C GLY A 237 -1.30 -15.00 -7.52
N ALA A 238 -1.98 -15.09 -8.67
CA ALA A 238 -2.63 -13.92 -9.26
C ALA A 238 -3.72 -13.33 -8.34
N GLY A 239 -4.50 -14.18 -7.67
CA GLY A 239 -5.56 -13.73 -6.76
C GLY A 239 -5.04 -13.05 -5.50
N GLY A 240 -3.99 -13.60 -4.89
CA GLY A 240 -3.42 -13.05 -3.66
C GLY A 240 -2.67 -11.73 -3.85
N ARG A 241 -1.96 -11.54 -4.97
CA ARG A 241 -1.32 -10.25 -5.32
C ARG A 241 -2.34 -9.14 -5.54
N MET A 242 -3.45 -9.49 -6.19
CA MET A 242 -4.56 -8.56 -6.43
C MET A 242 -5.24 -8.14 -5.13
N ALA A 243 -5.39 -9.07 -4.18
CA ALA A 243 -5.88 -8.74 -2.84
C ALA A 243 -4.99 -7.70 -2.13
N THR A 244 -3.66 -7.88 -2.17
CA THR A 244 -2.71 -6.91 -1.62
C THR A 244 -2.85 -5.53 -2.28
N ALA A 245 -2.91 -5.49 -3.62
CA ALA A 245 -3.11 -4.25 -4.36
C ALA A 245 -4.45 -3.56 -4.02
N ALA A 246 -5.51 -4.35 -3.79
CA ALA A 246 -6.82 -3.85 -3.35
C ALA A 246 -6.71 -3.06 -2.04
N LEU A 247 -6.03 -3.63 -1.04
CA LEU A 247 -5.83 -2.98 0.26
C LEU A 247 -5.10 -1.65 0.11
N TYR A 248 -4.05 -1.60 -0.72
CA TYR A 248 -3.33 -0.36 -1.02
C TYR A 248 -4.23 0.69 -1.67
N MET A 249 -4.98 0.32 -2.70
CA MET A 249 -5.88 1.26 -3.39
C MET A 249 -6.99 1.77 -2.48
N GLU A 250 -7.56 0.92 -1.63
CA GLU A 250 -8.55 1.30 -0.62
C GLU A 250 -7.95 2.26 0.43
N MET A 251 -6.73 1.97 0.89
CA MET A 251 -6.01 2.81 1.85
C MET A 251 -5.64 4.18 1.27
N LEU A 252 -5.24 4.25 0.01
CA LEU A 252 -4.75 5.49 -0.59
C LEU A 252 -5.86 6.37 -1.17
N ARG A 253 -7.06 5.82 -1.43
CA ARG A 253 -8.20 6.58 -2.00
C ARG A 253 -8.91 7.51 -1.02
N SER A 254 -9.03 7.18 0.27
CA SER A 254 -10.00 7.84 1.19
C SER A 254 -9.76 9.32 1.51
N LYS A 255 -8.79 9.97 0.85
CA LYS A 255 -8.49 11.39 1.02
C LYS A 255 -8.74 12.23 -0.25
N ALA A 256 -9.36 11.65 -1.28
CA ALA A 256 -9.59 12.30 -2.58
C ALA A 256 -11.06 12.62 -2.91
#